data_AF-U7QXS5-F1
#
_entry.id   AF-U7QXS5-F1
#
_cell.length_a   1.000
_cell.length_b   1.000
_cell.length_c   1.000
_cell.angle_alpha   90.00
_cell.angle_beta   90.00
_cell.angle_gamma   90.00
#
_symmetry.space_group_name_H-M   'P 1'
#
loop_
_entity.id
_entity.type
_entity.pdbx_description
1 polymer ?
#
loop_
_entity_poly.entity_id
_entity_poly.type
_entity_poly.pdbx_seq_one_letter_code
_entity_poly.pdbx_strand_id
1 'polypeptide(L)'
;MDARTDYFIQSALEVFAENLLGIVETDSYLRQPDYSSRCVRHFYVVIPDNFVTGCITSLRYLQAEFFEFTLNYLTISELSCYPPHCMWQFTKNPWLLRSEQINDVIFPNTKGNLDIYRQAVFSVAHIARLYYLRNLTPKTHVWGVRQLGWAMRYAELGLYRLLESTELSCIHKDSAYALRAPTEDLNWLITCNTSWQKFEEELLSNINVFRDAAARLSGIAEYYSTLLQHLYPEARIVPAHSKVDVLLSLQPLIDQVIILLRQLIGNRLLAFYLHGSAARGDMRSGSDIDSIAIVDEVDTVVLEAIRSTQSRFKDLSISVYSVPNVHQYPSFRAYALINGTKRVYGNLALEMKPSLKSDIYGIINNLFTIRQIARSYLVSGTYGHRAHYMLGLMMKLTDHGCLRPLQTLKSGFYPTKKTQVLEYYRDNEILTDIIKYTQNLKEYENTLKQKLLIGSRTELENLFYSLLDACEIVAERLNMVQVEKSIS
;
A
#
# COMPACT_ATOMS: atom_id res chain seq x y z
N MET A 1 4.64 12.23 -28.82
CA MET A 1 5.11 10.91 -28.36
C MET A 1 6.53 10.75 -28.89
N ASP A 2 7.45 10.16 -28.12
CA ASP A 2 8.83 9.98 -28.60
C ASP A 2 8.93 8.72 -29.48
N ALA A 3 9.90 8.67 -30.41
CA ALA A 3 10.04 7.58 -31.37
C ALA A 3 10.24 6.20 -30.71
N ARG A 4 10.76 6.17 -29.47
CA ARG A 4 10.95 4.91 -28.72
C ARG A 4 9.63 4.39 -28.18
N THR A 5 8.76 5.27 -27.69
CA THR A 5 7.38 4.92 -27.31
C THR A 5 6.58 4.43 -28.52
N ASP A 6 6.70 5.08 -29.68
CA ASP A 6 6.01 4.64 -30.89
C ASP A 6 6.46 3.24 -31.33
N TYR A 7 7.78 2.98 -31.30
CA TYR A 7 8.33 1.66 -31.60
C TYR A 7 7.84 0.59 -30.61
N PHE A 8 7.77 0.92 -29.33
CA PHE A 8 7.19 0.03 -28.31
C PHE A 8 5.75 -0.35 -28.59
N ILE A 9 4.91 0.61 -28.99
CA ILE A 9 3.51 0.33 -29.33
C ILE A 9 3.42 -0.62 -30.52
N GLN A 10 4.23 -0.40 -31.57
CA GLN A 10 4.23 -1.28 -32.74
C GLN A 10 4.72 -2.69 -32.41
N SER A 11 5.82 -2.82 -31.68
CA SER A 11 6.30 -4.14 -31.23
C SER A 11 5.27 -4.84 -30.33
N ALA A 12 4.57 -4.12 -29.47
CA ALA A 12 3.52 -4.69 -28.65
C ALA A 12 2.33 -5.18 -29.50
N LEU A 13 1.90 -4.41 -30.49
CA LEU A 13 0.85 -4.81 -31.45
C LEU A 13 1.24 -6.08 -32.22
N GLU A 14 2.50 -6.20 -32.65
CA GLU A 14 2.98 -7.39 -33.37
C GLU A 14 3.04 -8.62 -32.47
N VAL A 15 3.55 -8.47 -31.24
CA VAL A 15 3.84 -9.59 -30.32
C VAL A 15 2.59 -10.11 -29.61
N PHE A 16 1.59 -9.24 -29.38
CA PHE A 16 0.33 -9.61 -28.73
C PHE A 16 -0.82 -9.80 -29.73
N ALA A 17 -0.70 -9.25 -30.95
CA ALA A 17 -1.73 -9.30 -31.98
C ALA A 17 -3.10 -8.88 -31.43
N GLU A 18 -4.14 -9.68 -31.71
CA GLU A 18 -5.51 -9.46 -31.26
C GLU A 18 -5.71 -9.54 -29.73
N ASN A 19 -4.70 -10.00 -28.98
CA ASN A 19 -4.76 -10.11 -27.52
C ASN A 19 -4.30 -8.84 -26.78
N LEU A 20 -3.96 -7.76 -27.50
CA LEU A 20 -3.63 -6.48 -26.89
C LEU A 20 -4.88 -5.61 -26.75
N LEU A 21 -5.38 -5.45 -25.52
CA LEU A 21 -6.52 -4.56 -25.25
C LEU A 21 -6.06 -3.13 -24.95
N GLY A 22 -4.91 -2.96 -24.31
CA GLY A 22 -4.43 -1.64 -23.93
C GLY A 22 -3.01 -1.60 -23.39
N ILE A 23 -2.44 -0.40 -23.42
CA ILE A 23 -1.16 -0.06 -22.81
C ILE A 23 -1.36 1.26 -22.08
N VAL A 24 -1.14 1.24 -20.77
CA VAL A 24 -1.18 2.44 -19.93
C VAL A 24 0.19 2.66 -19.31
N GLU A 25 0.70 3.88 -19.43
CA GLU A 25 1.89 4.30 -18.70
C GLU A 25 1.45 4.69 -17.29
N THR A 26 2.00 4.03 -16.29
CA THR A 26 1.81 4.43 -14.89
C THR A 26 3.15 4.83 -14.32
N ASP A 27 3.18 5.88 -13.51
CA ASP A 27 4.37 6.26 -12.75
C ASP A 27 4.51 5.43 -11.47
N SER A 28 3.63 4.43 -11.28
CA SER A 28 3.53 3.63 -10.06
C SER A 28 3.15 2.17 -10.29
N TYR A 29 3.64 1.29 -9.42
CA TYR A 29 3.06 -0.04 -9.27
C TYR A 29 1.69 0.04 -8.59
N LEU A 30 0.69 -0.67 -9.12
CA LEU A 30 -0.65 -0.89 -8.55
C LEU A 30 -0.57 -1.75 -7.30
N ARG A 31 0.01 -1.20 -6.25
CA ARG A 31 0.26 -1.90 -5.01
C ARG A 31 -0.32 -1.10 -3.88
N GLN A 32 -0.51 -1.77 -2.75
CA GLN A 32 -0.67 -1.05 -1.50
C GLN A 32 0.43 0.00 -1.32
N PRO A 33 0.14 1.11 -0.60
CA PRO A 33 1.09 2.21 -0.39
C PRO A 33 2.46 1.73 0.09
N ASP A 34 2.47 0.73 0.96
CA ASP A 34 3.68 0.17 1.60
C ASP A 34 4.62 -0.52 0.61
N TYR A 35 4.10 -0.91 -0.57
CA TYR A 35 4.85 -1.59 -1.63
C TYR A 35 4.91 -0.80 -2.94
N SER A 36 4.46 0.46 -2.90
CA SER A 36 4.52 1.40 -4.02
C SER A 36 5.97 1.80 -4.34
N SER A 37 6.19 2.34 -5.53
CA SER A 37 7.46 2.94 -5.95
C SER A 37 7.20 3.76 -7.17
N ARG A 38 7.76 4.96 -7.24
CA ARG A 38 7.84 5.68 -8.50
C ARG A 38 8.77 4.94 -9.45
N CYS A 39 8.31 4.76 -10.68
CA CYS A 39 9.11 4.23 -11.77
C CYS A 39 8.71 5.01 -13.02
N VAL A 40 9.66 5.73 -13.61
CA VAL A 40 9.45 6.35 -14.92
C VAL A 40 9.34 5.22 -15.95
N ARG A 41 8.47 5.38 -16.97
CA ARG A 41 8.30 4.40 -18.06
C ARG A 41 7.94 2.99 -17.56
N HIS A 42 7.04 2.95 -16.58
CA HIS A 42 6.40 1.71 -16.16
C HIS A 42 5.08 1.55 -16.90
N PHE A 43 4.86 0.39 -17.50
CA PHE A 43 3.72 0.15 -18.36
C PHE A 43 2.95 -1.08 -17.90
N TYR A 44 1.62 -0.93 -17.85
CA TYR A 44 0.72 -2.07 -17.78
C TYR A 44 0.18 -2.38 -19.17
N VAL A 45 0.39 -3.63 -19.58
CA VAL A 45 -0.26 -4.22 -20.74
C VAL A 45 -1.56 -4.87 -20.27
N VAL A 46 -2.68 -4.51 -20.89
CA VAL A 46 -4.00 -5.08 -20.60
C VAL A 46 -4.34 -6.11 -21.67
N ILE A 47 -4.69 -7.32 -21.23
CA ILE A 47 -4.95 -8.49 -22.08
C ILE A 47 -6.33 -9.11 -21.78
N PRO A 48 -6.89 -9.95 -22.67
CA PRO A 48 -8.07 -10.74 -22.34
C PRO A 48 -7.72 -11.88 -21.36
N ASP A 49 -8.71 -12.36 -20.61
CA ASP A 49 -8.52 -13.35 -19.55
C ASP A 49 -8.01 -14.70 -20.08
N ASN A 50 -8.33 -15.06 -21.33
CA ASN A 50 -7.92 -16.32 -21.96
C ASN A 50 -6.47 -16.32 -22.48
N PHE A 51 -5.72 -15.20 -22.37
CA PHE A 51 -4.36 -15.09 -22.92
C PHE A 51 -3.24 -15.12 -21.86
N VAL A 52 -3.55 -15.43 -20.60
CA VAL A 52 -2.59 -15.34 -19.48
C VAL A 52 -1.30 -16.17 -19.71
N THR A 53 -1.42 -17.41 -20.16
CA THR A 53 -0.27 -18.31 -20.37
C THR A 53 0.62 -17.85 -21.52
N GLY A 54 0.04 -17.33 -22.60
CA GLY A 54 0.79 -16.80 -23.76
C GLY A 54 1.45 -15.44 -23.47
N CYS A 55 0.82 -14.63 -22.62
CA CYS A 55 1.23 -13.27 -22.29
C CYS A 55 2.65 -13.19 -21.70
N ILE A 56 3.05 -14.11 -20.82
CA ILE A 56 4.36 -14.00 -20.14
C ILE A 56 5.52 -14.09 -21.13
N THR A 57 5.44 -14.97 -22.12
CA THR A 57 6.46 -15.08 -23.17
C THR A 57 6.52 -13.80 -24.01
N SER A 58 5.37 -13.30 -24.44
CA SER A 58 5.22 -12.04 -25.18
C SER A 58 5.79 -10.84 -24.41
N LEU A 59 5.46 -10.71 -23.12
CA LEU A 59 6.00 -9.66 -22.26
C LEU A 59 7.50 -9.76 -22.04
N ARG A 60 8.05 -10.97 -21.92
CA ARG A 60 9.50 -11.17 -21.78
C ARG A 60 10.25 -10.74 -23.02
N TYR A 61 9.70 -11.03 -24.19
CA TYR A 61 10.25 -10.53 -25.44
C TYR A 61 10.27 -9.00 -25.45
N LEU A 62 9.14 -8.34 -25.16
CA LEU A 62 9.09 -6.88 -25.06
C LEU A 62 10.04 -6.34 -23.98
N GLN A 63 10.12 -6.99 -22.83
CA GLN A 63 10.99 -6.54 -21.74
C GLN A 63 12.48 -6.67 -22.09
N ALA A 64 12.86 -7.62 -22.94
CA ALA A 64 14.22 -7.76 -23.45
C ALA A 64 14.54 -6.69 -24.49
N GLU A 65 13.59 -6.36 -25.36
CA GLU A 65 13.74 -5.31 -26.38
C GLU A 65 13.74 -3.89 -25.77
N PHE A 66 12.92 -3.69 -24.73
CA PHE A 66 12.73 -2.44 -24.01
C PHE A 66 13.23 -2.57 -22.55
N PHE A 67 14.52 -2.89 -22.39
CA PHE A 67 15.14 -3.12 -21.09
C PHE A 67 15.08 -1.92 -20.13
N GLU A 68 14.92 -0.71 -20.68
CA GLU A 68 14.77 0.53 -19.92
C GLU A 68 13.35 0.74 -19.37
N PHE A 69 12.37 -0.03 -19.87
CA PHE A 69 10.99 0.00 -19.38
C PHE A 69 10.80 -1.02 -18.28
N THR A 70 9.80 -0.79 -17.43
CA THR A 70 9.33 -1.83 -16.52
C THR A 70 7.94 -2.27 -16.95
N LEU A 71 7.83 -3.50 -17.43
CA LEU A 71 6.59 -4.05 -17.95
C LEU A 71 5.89 -4.92 -16.92
N ASN A 72 4.57 -4.78 -16.86
CA ASN A 72 3.69 -5.65 -16.10
C ASN A 72 2.37 -5.83 -16.86
N TYR A 73 1.49 -6.71 -16.39
CA TYR A 73 0.22 -6.96 -17.07
C TYR A 73 -0.96 -7.22 -16.15
N LEU A 74 -2.14 -6.93 -16.71
CA LEU A 74 -3.45 -7.13 -16.12
C LEU A 74 -4.34 -7.81 -17.14
N THR A 75 -5.19 -8.72 -16.69
CA THR A 75 -6.34 -9.11 -17.49
C THR A 75 -7.44 -8.05 -17.38
N ILE A 76 -8.37 -8.06 -18.34
CA ILE A 76 -9.52 -7.15 -18.32
C ILE A 76 -10.41 -7.37 -17.09
N SER A 77 -10.58 -8.62 -16.65
CA SER A 77 -11.32 -8.92 -15.42
C SER A 77 -10.58 -8.44 -14.17
N GLU A 78 -9.26 -8.53 -14.12
CA GLU A 78 -8.51 -7.93 -12.99
C GLU A 78 -8.70 -6.42 -12.94
N LEU A 79 -8.61 -5.75 -14.09
CA LEU A 79 -8.84 -4.30 -14.18
C LEU A 79 -10.22 -3.91 -13.66
N SER A 80 -11.26 -4.71 -13.93
CA SER A 80 -12.63 -4.42 -13.47
C SER A 80 -12.86 -4.63 -11.98
N CYS A 81 -12.00 -5.42 -11.34
CA CYS A 81 -12.14 -5.80 -9.95
C CYS A 81 -11.31 -4.93 -8.99
N TYR A 82 -10.47 -4.02 -9.51
CA TYR A 82 -9.70 -3.13 -8.65
C TYR A 82 -10.63 -2.23 -7.83
N PRO A 83 -10.33 -2.03 -6.54
CA PRO A 83 -11.07 -1.08 -5.73
C PRO A 83 -11.03 0.32 -6.37
N PRO A 84 -12.10 1.11 -6.23
CA PRO A 84 -12.15 2.47 -6.77
C PRO A 84 -10.96 3.36 -6.40
N HIS A 85 -10.42 3.21 -5.18
CA HIS A 85 -9.24 3.94 -4.70
C HIS A 85 -7.93 3.55 -5.42
N CYS A 86 -7.89 2.44 -6.14
CA CYS A 86 -6.81 2.07 -7.04
C CYS A 86 -7.14 2.47 -8.49
N MET A 87 -8.43 2.40 -8.87
CA MET A 87 -8.86 2.58 -10.26
C MET A 87 -8.64 3.97 -10.84
N TRP A 88 -8.65 5.01 -10.01
CA TRP A 88 -8.45 6.38 -10.48
C TRP A 88 -7.10 6.59 -11.19
N GLN A 89 -6.08 5.79 -10.85
CA GLN A 89 -4.77 5.89 -11.52
C GLN A 89 -4.92 5.60 -13.02
N PHE A 90 -5.82 4.70 -13.41
CA PHE A 90 -6.10 4.39 -14.81
C PHE A 90 -6.96 5.43 -15.51
N THR A 91 -7.70 6.27 -14.80
CA THR A 91 -8.45 7.38 -15.43
C THR A 91 -7.58 8.59 -15.69
N LYS A 92 -6.54 8.81 -14.87
CA LYS A 92 -5.71 10.01 -14.92
C LYS A 92 -4.38 9.81 -15.63
N ASN A 93 -3.91 8.57 -15.75
CA ASN A 93 -2.66 8.27 -16.42
C ASN A 93 -2.80 8.20 -17.97
N PRO A 94 -1.72 8.47 -18.71
CA PRO A 94 -1.72 8.40 -20.17
C PRO A 94 -1.91 6.97 -20.68
N TRP A 95 -2.91 6.78 -21.54
CA TRP A 95 -3.06 5.56 -22.32
C TRP A 95 -2.36 5.71 -23.65
N LEU A 96 -1.45 4.79 -23.95
CA LEU A 96 -0.79 4.69 -25.25
C LEU A 96 -1.65 3.93 -26.26
N LEU A 97 -2.42 2.95 -25.77
CA LEU A 97 -3.41 2.21 -26.55
C LEU A 97 -4.56 1.83 -25.64
N ARG A 98 -5.81 2.00 -26.08
CA ARG A 98 -6.99 1.71 -25.27
C ARG A 98 -8.16 1.25 -26.13
N SER A 99 -8.58 0.00 -25.98
CA SER A 99 -9.77 -0.54 -26.64
C SER A 99 -11.08 -0.05 -25.99
N GLU A 100 -12.20 -0.24 -26.69
CA GLU A 100 -13.54 0.06 -26.13
C GLU A 100 -13.86 -0.77 -24.88
N GLN A 101 -13.46 -2.04 -24.84
CA GLN A 101 -13.66 -2.91 -23.67
C GLN A 101 -13.05 -2.31 -22.39
N ILE A 102 -11.92 -1.61 -22.50
CA ILE A 102 -11.29 -0.92 -21.37
C ILE A 102 -12.10 0.31 -20.94
N ASN A 103 -12.78 1.00 -21.88
CA ASN A 103 -13.66 2.12 -21.54
C ASN A 103 -14.83 1.65 -20.67
N ASP A 104 -15.46 0.53 -21.03
CA ASP A 104 -16.60 -0.04 -20.31
C ASP A 104 -16.26 -0.41 -18.86
N VAL A 105 -15.00 -0.75 -18.60
CA VAL A 105 -14.51 -1.15 -17.27
C VAL A 105 -14.12 0.05 -16.39
N ILE A 106 -13.43 1.04 -16.95
CA ILE A 106 -12.81 2.11 -16.16
C ILE A 106 -13.82 3.18 -15.74
N PHE A 107 -14.73 3.58 -16.62
CA PHE A 107 -15.58 4.75 -16.39
C PHE A 107 -16.69 4.57 -15.32
N PRO A 108 -17.33 3.39 -15.18
CA PRO A 108 -18.34 3.18 -14.13
C PRO A 108 -17.76 3.24 -12.70
N ASN A 109 -16.49 2.89 -12.53
CA ASN A 109 -15.90 2.61 -11.22
C ASN A 109 -15.24 3.80 -10.51
N THR A 110 -15.19 4.99 -11.13
CA THR A 110 -14.46 6.14 -10.58
C THR A 110 -15.29 7.37 -10.22
N LYS A 111 -16.57 7.43 -10.62
CA LYS A 111 -17.39 8.63 -10.41
C LYS A 111 -17.89 8.73 -8.97
N GLY A 112 -17.57 9.84 -8.28
CA GLY A 112 -18.14 10.16 -6.97
C GLY A 112 -17.63 9.34 -5.78
N ASN A 113 -16.52 8.60 -5.91
CA ASN A 113 -15.99 7.82 -4.80
C ASN A 113 -15.05 8.64 -3.91
N LEU A 114 -15.54 9.07 -2.74
CA LEU A 114 -14.76 9.85 -1.79
C LEU A 114 -13.58 9.08 -1.17
N ASP A 115 -13.62 7.74 -1.15
CA ASP A 115 -12.56 6.90 -0.58
C ASP A 115 -11.20 7.10 -1.26
N ILE A 116 -11.18 7.55 -2.51
CA ILE A 116 -9.95 7.90 -3.23
C ILE A 116 -9.16 8.98 -2.45
N TYR A 117 -9.84 10.02 -1.96
CA TYR A 117 -9.21 11.11 -1.22
C TYR A 117 -8.71 10.64 0.15
N ARG A 118 -9.53 9.86 0.86
CA ARG A 118 -9.16 9.25 2.13
C ARG A 118 -7.86 8.46 2.00
N GLN A 119 -7.80 7.58 1.00
CA GLN A 119 -6.63 6.78 0.70
C GLN A 119 -5.44 7.64 0.27
N ALA A 120 -5.66 8.70 -0.50
CA ALA A 120 -4.61 9.66 -0.89
C ALA A 120 -3.95 10.31 0.31
N VAL A 121 -4.74 10.89 1.21
CA VAL A 121 -4.21 11.52 2.42
C VAL A 121 -3.44 10.51 3.27
N PHE A 122 -4.04 9.33 3.52
CA PHE A 122 -3.40 8.31 4.34
C PHE A 122 -2.08 7.81 3.74
N SER A 123 -2.05 7.53 2.44
CA SER A 123 -0.88 6.97 1.77
C SER A 123 0.27 7.97 1.74
N VAL A 124 -0.03 9.25 1.47
CA VAL A 124 0.97 10.33 1.49
C VAL A 124 1.52 10.51 2.90
N ALA A 125 0.65 10.59 3.92
CA ALA A 125 1.06 10.68 5.32
C ALA A 125 1.94 9.49 5.73
N HIS A 126 1.50 8.27 5.44
CA HIS A 126 2.20 7.05 5.83
C HIS A 126 3.63 7.01 5.25
N ILE A 127 3.78 7.22 3.94
CA ILE A 127 5.09 7.15 3.27
C ILE A 127 5.99 8.29 3.72
N ALA A 128 5.49 9.53 3.72
CA ALA A 128 6.26 10.70 4.10
C ALA A 128 6.85 10.54 5.51
N ARG A 129 6.02 10.13 6.47
CA ARG A 129 6.43 9.95 7.87
C ARG A 129 7.34 8.74 8.03
N LEU A 130 7.03 7.60 7.40
CA LEU A 130 7.86 6.39 7.45
C LEU A 130 9.31 6.68 7.05
N TYR A 131 9.51 7.41 5.96
CA TYR A 131 10.85 7.70 5.48
C TYR A 131 11.55 8.85 6.18
N TYR A 132 10.80 9.83 6.68
CA TYR A 132 11.37 10.84 7.57
C TYR A 132 11.99 10.18 8.82
N LEU A 133 11.27 9.22 9.42
CA LEU A 133 11.65 8.59 10.68
C LEU A 133 12.75 7.54 10.54
N ARG A 134 13.02 7.03 9.34
CA ARG A 134 14.04 5.99 9.11
C ARG A 134 15.46 6.55 9.11
N ASN A 135 16.38 5.80 9.69
CA ASN A 135 17.81 6.01 9.50
C ASN A 135 18.25 5.35 8.18
N LEU A 136 18.14 6.09 7.07
CA LEU A 136 18.41 5.55 5.74
C LEU A 136 19.91 5.50 5.43
N THR A 137 20.40 4.34 5.01
CA THR A 137 21.73 4.15 4.39
C THR A 137 21.63 4.47 2.90
N PRO A 138 22.74 4.71 2.17
CA PRO A 138 22.69 5.01 0.73
C PRO A 138 21.88 3.99 -0.11
N LYS A 139 21.92 2.70 0.26
CA LYS A 139 21.15 1.65 -0.43
C LYS A 139 19.65 1.70 -0.14
N THR A 140 19.25 2.00 1.11
CA THR A 140 17.83 2.15 1.48
C THR A 140 17.28 3.53 1.11
N HIS A 141 18.16 4.51 0.92
CA HIS A 141 17.84 5.87 0.52
C HIS A 141 17.23 5.92 -0.89
N VAL A 142 17.79 5.19 -1.87
CA VAL A 142 17.21 5.11 -3.23
C VAL A 142 15.74 4.67 -3.21
N TRP A 143 15.42 3.72 -2.34
CA TRP A 143 14.05 3.24 -2.18
C TRP A 143 13.14 4.30 -1.55
N GLY A 144 13.62 4.99 -0.52
CA GLY A 144 12.92 6.10 0.08
C GLY A 144 12.62 7.20 -0.93
N VAL A 145 13.58 7.59 -1.77
CA VAL A 145 13.39 8.60 -2.83
C VAL A 145 12.28 8.19 -3.79
N ARG A 146 12.25 6.93 -4.24
CA ARG A 146 11.21 6.45 -5.15
C ARG A 146 9.83 6.36 -4.51
N GLN A 147 9.73 5.93 -3.25
CA GLN A 147 8.43 5.92 -2.55
C GLN A 147 7.96 7.34 -2.25
N LEU A 148 8.86 8.25 -1.89
CA LEU A 148 8.52 9.65 -1.69
C LEU A 148 8.03 10.30 -2.99
N GLY A 149 8.72 10.05 -4.11
CA GLY A 149 8.28 10.50 -5.43
C GLY A 149 6.90 9.99 -5.82
N TRP A 150 6.56 8.77 -5.42
CA TRP A 150 5.21 8.22 -5.59
C TRP A 150 4.19 9.01 -4.76
N ALA A 151 4.48 9.24 -3.47
CA ALA A 151 3.61 10.00 -2.59
C ALA A 151 3.40 11.44 -3.10
N MET A 152 4.44 12.10 -3.64
CA MET A 152 4.31 13.44 -4.24
C MET A 152 3.35 13.45 -5.42
N ARG A 153 3.44 12.44 -6.28
CA ARG A 153 2.54 12.32 -7.43
C ARG A 153 1.12 12.00 -7.00
N TYR A 154 0.97 11.13 -6.00
CA TYR A 154 -0.30 10.79 -5.38
C TYR A 154 -0.96 12.02 -4.73
N ALA A 155 -0.17 12.90 -4.10
CA ALA A 155 -0.63 14.19 -3.60
C ALA A 155 -1.08 15.11 -4.75
N GLU A 156 -0.26 15.31 -5.78
CA GLU A 156 -0.60 16.18 -6.91
C GLU A 156 -1.88 15.72 -7.63
N LEU A 157 -1.91 14.46 -8.08
CA LEU A 157 -3.04 13.96 -8.88
C LEU A 157 -4.24 13.60 -8.01
N GLY A 158 -4.02 12.98 -6.85
CA GLY A 158 -5.07 12.42 -6.00
C GLY A 158 -5.65 13.41 -4.99
N LEU A 159 -4.86 14.35 -4.46
CA LEU A 159 -5.37 15.40 -3.57
C LEU A 159 -5.71 16.64 -4.37
N TYR A 160 -4.77 17.25 -5.08
CA TYR A 160 -5.03 18.55 -5.70
C TYR A 160 -5.99 18.47 -6.89
N ARG A 161 -5.68 17.65 -7.90
CA ARG A 161 -6.49 17.62 -9.13
C ARG A 161 -7.87 16.96 -8.98
N LEU A 162 -8.04 16.08 -7.99
CA LEU A 162 -9.36 15.52 -7.69
C LEU A 162 -10.18 16.48 -6.82
N LEU A 163 -9.58 17.24 -5.89
CA LEU A 163 -10.30 18.24 -5.08
C LEU A 163 -10.74 19.47 -5.89
N GLU A 164 -10.01 19.82 -6.96
CA GLU A 164 -10.43 20.83 -7.95
C GLU A 164 -11.52 20.34 -8.91
N SER A 165 -11.90 19.05 -8.86
CA SER A 165 -12.96 18.53 -9.73
C SER A 165 -14.33 19.03 -9.29
N THR A 166 -15.19 19.34 -10.27
CA THR A 166 -16.57 19.79 -10.06
C THR A 166 -17.42 18.78 -9.27
N GLU A 167 -17.00 17.53 -9.11
CA GLU A 167 -17.72 16.50 -8.35
C GLU A 167 -17.84 16.83 -6.85
N LEU A 168 -16.87 17.56 -6.29
CA LEU A 168 -16.93 18.05 -4.91
C LEU A 168 -17.71 19.36 -4.78
N SER A 169 -17.79 20.17 -5.84
CA SER A 169 -18.62 21.39 -5.82
C SER A 169 -20.10 21.12 -5.54
N CYS A 170 -20.58 19.90 -5.83
CA CYS A 170 -21.91 19.39 -5.52
C CYS A 170 -22.10 19.09 -4.03
N ILE A 171 -21.05 18.55 -3.39
CA ILE A 171 -21.01 18.16 -1.97
C ILE A 171 -20.81 19.41 -1.09
N HIS A 172 -20.20 20.45 -1.65
CA HIS A 172 -19.83 21.70 -0.96
C HIS A 172 -20.84 22.84 -1.07
N LYS A 173 -22.03 22.65 -1.69
CA LYS A 173 -23.02 23.75 -1.82
C LYS A 173 -23.40 24.40 -0.48
N ASP A 174 -23.32 23.65 0.61
CA ASP A 174 -23.66 24.12 1.96
C ASP A 174 -22.49 24.09 2.96
N SER A 175 -21.27 23.73 2.54
CA SER A 175 -20.10 23.76 3.42
C SER A 175 -19.32 25.04 3.21
N ALA A 176 -19.14 25.85 4.25
CA ALA A 176 -18.36 27.10 4.26
C ALA A 176 -16.85 26.95 3.91
N TYR A 177 -16.41 25.77 3.50
CA TYR A 177 -15.03 25.43 3.18
C TYR A 177 -14.83 25.47 1.66
N ALA A 178 -14.46 26.65 1.14
CA ALA A 178 -13.75 26.69 -0.13
C ALA A 178 -12.37 26.03 0.12
N LEU A 179 -12.24 24.76 -0.20
CA LEU A 179 -10.97 24.01 -0.13
C LEU A 179 -9.97 24.67 -1.09
N ARG A 180 -9.20 25.63 -0.59
CA ARG A 180 -8.11 26.24 -1.35
C ARG A 180 -6.83 25.54 -0.99
N ALA A 181 -6.34 24.75 -1.93
CA ALA A 181 -4.95 24.35 -2.02
C ALA A 181 -4.02 25.54 -1.68
N PRO A 182 -3.10 25.44 -0.71
CA PRO A 182 -2.02 26.41 -0.58
C PRO A 182 -1.27 26.46 -1.92
N THR A 183 -1.34 27.60 -2.63
CA THR A 183 -0.81 27.75 -3.99
C THR A 183 0.68 27.41 -4.05
N GLU A 184 1.41 27.66 -2.97
CA GLU A 184 2.83 27.35 -2.85
C GLU A 184 3.10 25.84 -2.91
N ASP A 185 2.35 25.03 -2.15
CA ASP A 185 2.55 23.57 -2.10
C ASP A 185 2.18 22.89 -3.41
N LEU A 186 1.12 23.38 -4.07
CA LEU A 186 0.74 22.91 -5.41
C LEU A 186 1.84 23.24 -6.43
N ASN A 187 2.33 24.48 -6.44
CA ASN A 187 3.42 24.89 -7.34
C ASN A 187 4.68 24.09 -7.09
N TRP A 188 5.01 23.81 -5.83
CA TRP A 188 6.13 22.95 -5.45
C TRP A 188 5.95 21.53 -6.00
N LEU A 189 4.80 20.89 -5.77
CA LEU A 189 4.51 19.55 -6.29
C LEU A 189 4.58 19.48 -7.82
N ILE A 190 3.97 20.44 -8.53
CA ILE A 190 4.02 20.52 -10.00
C ILE A 190 5.46 20.65 -10.48
N THR A 191 6.25 21.52 -9.85
CA THR A 191 7.65 21.75 -10.23
C THR A 191 8.48 20.47 -10.05
N CYS A 192 8.39 19.84 -8.88
CA CYS A 192 9.10 18.59 -8.58
C CYS A 192 8.66 17.45 -9.50
N ASN A 193 7.38 17.32 -9.83
CA ASN A 193 6.90 16.25 -10.70
C ASN A 193 7.27 16.47 -12.17
N THR A 194 7.25 17.72 -12.65
CA THR A 194 7.65 18.08 -14.02
C THR A 194 9.14 17.87 -14.24
N SER A 195 9.97 18.17 -13.23
CA SER A 195 11.43 18.04 -13.29
C SER A 195 11.94 16.88 -12.43
N TRP A 196 11.22 15.75 -12.41
CA TRP A 196 11.46 14.66 -11.46
C TRP A 196 12.90 14.14 -11.48
N GLN A 197 13.51 13.94 -12.65
CA GLN A 197 14.89 13.40 -12.72
C GLN A 197 15.89 14.28 -11.97
N LYS A 198 15.83 15.61 -12.18
CA LYS A 198 16.69 16.57 -11.47
C LYS A 198 16.42 16.55 -9.96
N PHE A 199 15.16 16.47 -9.57
CA PHE A 199 14.79 16.44 -8.15
C PHE A 199 15.17 15.11 -7.49
N GLU A 200 15.05 13.98 -8.19
CA GLU A 200 15.49 12.66 -7.75
C GLU A 200 17.00 12.66 -7.48
N GLU A 201 17.81 13.24 -8.36
CA GLU A 201 19.25 13.43 -8.15
C GLU A 201 19.55 14.24 -6.88
N GLU A 202 18.82 15.34 -6.68
CA GLU A 202 18.95 16.18 -5.48
C GLU A 202 18.63 15.40 -4.20
N LEU A 203 17.48 14.71 -4.18
CA LEU A 203 17.06 13.87 -3.07
C LEU A 203 18.09 12.77 -2.75
N LEU A 204 18.61 12.09 -3.79
CA LEU A 204 19.61 11.03 -3.64
C LEU A 204 20.95 11.56 -3.10
N SER A 205 21.34 12.76 -3.51
CA SER A 205 22.61 13.38 -3.12
C SER A 205 22.59 14.00 -1.72
N ASN A 206 21.40 14.39 -1.22
CA ASN A 206 21.28 15.13 0.03
C ASN A 206 20.12 14.64 0.90
N ILE A 207 20.47 13.93 1.99
CA ILE A 207 19.50 13.40 2.95
C ILE A 207 18.68 14.48 3.66
N ASN A 208 19.21 15.70 3.80
CA ASN A 208 18.46 16.79 4.43
C ASN A 208 17.35 17.28 3.48
N VAL A 209 17.66 17.45 2.18
CA VAL A 209 16.64 17.77 1.16
C VAL A 209 15.57 16.68 1.11
N PHE A 210 15.96 15.41 1.21
CA PHE A 210 15.02 14.31 1.30
C PHE A 210 14.10 14.40 2.52
N ARG A 211 14.65 14.70 3.70
CA ARG A 211 13.87 14.87 4.93
C ARG A 211 12.95 16.08 4.87
N ASP A 212 13.42 17.20 4.31
CA ASP A 212 12.62 18.41 4.15
C ASP A 212 11.44 18.17 3.21
N ALA A 213 11.67 17.46 2.09
CA ALA A 213 10.60 17.05 1.18
C ALA A 213 9.59 16.11 1.86
N ALA A 214 10.06 15.15 2.66
CA ALA A 214 9.21 14.26 3.44
C ALA A 214 8.41 14.99 4.52
N ALA A 215 9.01 15.93 5.24
CA ALA A 215 8.34 16.78 6.20
C ALA A 215 7.24 17.64 5.54
N ARG A 216 7.56 18.28 4.40
CA ARG A 216 6.59 19.07 3.62
C ARG A 216 5.40 18.24 3.16
N LEU A 217 5.63 17.04 2.63
CA LEU A 217 4.54 16.12 2.27
C LEU A 217 3.70 15.67 3.47
N SER A 218 4.33 15.43 4.63
CA SER A 218 3.59 15.14 5.87
C SER A 218 2.69 16.31 6.26
N GLY A 219 3.17 17.55 6.14
CA GLY A 219 2.39 18.76 6.39
C GLY A 219 1.20 18.92 5.44
N ILE A 220 1.41 18.68 4.13
CA ILE A 220 0.33 18.67 3.12
C ILE A 220 -0.75 17.65 3.51
N ALA A 221 -0.35 16.42 3.85
CA ALA A 221 -1.30 15.38 4.26
C ALA A 221 -2.00 15.71 5.58
N GLU A 222 -1.33 16.38 6.51
CA GLU A 222 -1.92 16.82 7.79
C GLU A 222 -3.00 17.88 7.57
N TYR A 223 -2.72 18.88 6.73
CA TYR A 223 -3.68 19.91 6.33
C TYR A 223 -4.96 19.29 5.73
N TYR A 224 -4.81 18.38 4.77
CA TYR A 224 -5.96 17.69 4.16
C TYR A 224 -6.66 16.72 5.09
N SER A 225 -5.95 16.11 6.05
CA SER A 225 -6.58 15.27 7.09
C SER A 225 -7.60 16.09 7.90
N THR A 226 -7.24 17.30 8.31
CA THR A 226 -8.10 18.23 9.05
C THR A 226 -9.32 18.67 8.25
N LEU A 227 -9.14 18.95 6.95
CA LEU A 227 -10.23 19.38 6.08
C LEU A 227 -11.24 18.26 5.80
N LEU A 228 -10.75 17.03 5.63
CA LEU A 228 -11.57 15.91 5.18
C LEU A 228 -12.11 15.04 6.33
N GLN A 229 -11.66 15.22 7.58
CA GLN A 229 -12.04 14.34 8.70
C GLN A 229 -13.56 14.18 8.88
N HIS A 230 -14.35 15.23 8.62
CA HIS A 230 -15.81 15.20 8.78
C HIS A 230 -16.51 14.29 7.75
N LEU A 231 -15.85 13.99 6.63
CA LEU A 231 -16.37 13.08 5.61
C LEU A 231 -16.22 11.61 6.00
N TYR A 232 -15.37 11.29 6.98
CA TYR A 232 -15.01 9.93 7.37
C TYR A 232 -15.18 9.70 8.87
N PRO A 233 -16.42 9.76 9.40
CA PRO A 233 -16.69 9.58 10.83
C PRO A 233 -16.50 8.12 11.31
N GLU A 234 -16.34 7.17 10.40
CA GLU A 234 -16.25 5.74 10.68
C GLU A 234 -14.95 5.33 11.36
N ALA A 235 -13.85 6.06 11.15
CA ALA A 235 -12.57 5.86 11.79
C ALA A 235 -12.31 7.07 12.68
N ARG A 236 -12.08 6.87 13.98
CA ARG A 236 -11.96 8.00 14.90
C ARG A 236 -11.20 7.62 16.16
N ILE A 237 -10.86 8.65 16.91
CA ILE A 237 -10.31 8.52 18.25
C ILE A 237 -11.39 8.91 19.27
N VAL A 238 -11.58 8.08 20.28
CA VAL A 238 -12.57 8.30 21.35
C VAL A 238 -11.92 8.20 22.74
N PRO A 239 -12.54 8.75 23.80
CA PRO A 239 -12.11 8.46 25.16
C PRO A 239 -12.16 6.96 25.43
N ALA A 240 -11.08 6.41 25.98
CA ALA A 240 -10.98 5.00 26.28
C ALA A 240 -11.69 4.66 27.60
N HIS A 241 -12.50 3.60 27.58
CA HIS A 241 -13.21 3.10 28.76
C HIS A 241 -12.48 1.94 29.47
N SER A 242 -11.55 1.28 28.79
CA SER A 242 -10.71 0.22 29.35
C SER A 242 -9.49 0.80 30.07
N LYS A 243 -8.77 -0.02 30.85
CA LYS A 243 -7.42 0.31 31.30
C LYS A 243 -6.43 0.11 30.15
N VAL A 244 -5.24 0.69 30.27
CA VAL A 244 -4.12 0.35 29.38
C VAL A 244 -3.71 -1.11 29.57
N ASP A 245 -3.25 -1.74 28.51
CA ASP A 245 -2.70 -3.09 28.51
C ASP A 245 -1.35 -3.11 29.23
N VAL A 246 -1.15 -4.10 30.12
CA VAL A 246 0.13 -4.33 30.79
C VAL A 246 0.83 -5.51 30.12
N LEU A 247 2.05 -5.27 29.62
CA LEU A 247 2.85 -6.29 28.93
C LEU A 247 4.15 -6.53 29.70
N LEU A 248 4.09 -7.44 30.68
CA LEU A 248 5.13 -7.64 31.70
C LEU A 248 6.57 -7.73 31.14
N SER A 249 6.77 -8.35 29.97
CA SER A 249 8.11 -8.50 29.36
C SER A 249 8.61 -7.27 28.61
N LEU A 250 7.71 -6.39 28.13
CA LEU A 250 8.06 -5.20 27.34
C LEU A 250 7.88 -3.89 28.13
N GLN A 251 7.20 -3.95 29.27
CA GLN A 251 6.82 -2.75 30.05
C GLN A 251 8.00 -1.84 30.37
N PRO A 252 9.17 -2.33 30.84
CA PRO A 252 10.29 -1.45 31.16
C PRO A 252 10.81 -0.65 29.95
N LEU A 253 10.83 -1.27 28.76
CA LEU A 253 11.23 -0.61 27.52
C LEU A 253 10.17 0.41 27.09
N ILE A 254 8.89 0.03 27.13
CA ILE A 254 7.77 0.89 26.75
C ILE A 254 7.72 2.13 27.66
N ASP A 255 7.91 1.96 28.97
CA ASP A 255 7.92 3.07 29.93
C ASP A 255 9.04 4.07 29.62
N GLN A 256 10.25 3.58 29.29
CA GLN A 256 11.37 4.44 28.90
C GLN A 256 11.09 5.20 27.59
N VAL A 257 10.47 4.54 26.60
CA VAL A 257 10.04 5.17 25.35
C VAL A 257 9.05 6.29 25.63
N ILE A 258 8.01 6.01 26.44
CA ILE A 258 6.98 7.00 26.80
C ILE A 258 7.60 8.16 27.57
N ILE A 259 8.47 7.91 28.55
CA ILE A 259 9.15 8.95 29.33
C ILE A 259 9.92 9.88 28.40
N LEU A 260 10.71 9.33 27.48
CA LEU A 260 11.49 10.13 26.54
C LEU A 260 10.60 10.94 25.59
N LEU A 261 9.54 10.33 25.04
CA LEU A 261 8.59 11.04 24.20
C LEU A 261 7.93 12.19 24.96
N ARG A 262 7.52 11.96 26.21
CA ARG A 262 6.94 13.02 27.04
C ARG A 262 7.93 14.12 27.40
N GLN A 263 9.22 13.82 27.55
CA GLN A 263 10.24 14.84 27.73
C GLN A 263 10.42 15.71 26.48
N LEU A 264 10.27 15.13 25.28
CA LEU A 264 10.50 15.83 24.02
C LEU A 264 9.27 16.58 23.49
N ILE A 265 8.08 15.98 23.59
CA ILE A 265 6.84 16.52 23.03
C ILE A 265 5.73 16.76 24.07
N GLY A 266 5.98 16.48 25.35
CA GLY A 266 5.07 16.86 26.44
C GLY A 266 3.66 16.30 26.29
N ASN A 267 2.68 17.19 26.43
CA ASN A 267 1.25 16.86 26.34
C ASN A 267 0.78 16.59 24.91
N ARG A 268 1.64 16.80 23.91
CA ARG A 268 1.33 16.47 22.51
C ARG A 268 1.24 14.96 22.28
N LEU A 269 1.89 14.14 23.12
CA LEU A 269 1.68 12.69 23.09
C LEU A 269 0.35 12.35 23.78
N LEU A 270 -0.65 12.00 22.98
CA LEU A 270 -2.01 11.74 23.45
C LEU A 270 -2.24 10.26 23.81
N ALA A 271 -1.69 9.34 23.02
CA ALA A 271 -1.73 7.90 23.29
C ALA A 271 -0.58 7.16 22.61
N PHE A 272 -0.25 5.99 23.13
CA PHE A 272 0.76 5.09 22.55
C PHE A 272 0.23 3.67 22.51
N TYR A 273 0.40 3.02 21.37
CA TYR A 273 -0.05 1.66 21.12
C TYR A 273 1.11 0.81 20.66
N LEU A 274 1.07 -0.46 21.01
CA LEU A 274 1.80 -1.48 20.27
C LEU A 274 0.96 -1.97 19.10
N HIS A 275 1.65 -2.45 18.06
CA HIS A 275 1.08 -3.13 16.92
C HIS A 275 1.86 -4.44 16.66
N GLY A 276 1.51 -5.17 15.60
CA GLY A 276 2.34 -6.25 15.10
C GLY A 276 2.39 -7.46 16.05
N SER A 277 3.51 -8.19 16.01
CA SER A 277 3.72 -9.39 16.84
C SER A 277 3.73 -9.07 18.34
N ALA A 278 4.16 -7.87 18.73
CA ALA A 278 4.17 -7.44 20.12
C ALA A 278 2.75 -7.30 20.69
N ALA A 279 1.86 -6.62 19.96
CA ALA A 279 0.45 -6.51 20.36
C ALA A 279 -0.25 -7.87 20.41
N ARG A 280 0.03 -8.75 19.44
CA ARG A 280 -0.60 -10.09 19.36
C ARG A 280 -0.06 -11.12 20.36
N GLY A 281 1.11 -10.88 20.96
CA GLY A 281 1.77 -11.86 21.82
C GLY A 281 2.41 -13.03 21.05
N ASP A 282 2.82 -12.80 19.79
CA ASP A 282 3.58 -13.76 18.95
C ASP A 282 4.98 -13.21 18.64
N MET A 283 5.54 -12.43 19.56
CA MET A 283 6.88 -11.87 19.43
C MET A 283 7.93 -12.98 19.65
N ARG A 284 8.93 -13.02 18.75
CA ARG A 284 10.04 -13.99 18.77
C ARG A 284 11.37 -13.29 18.90
N SER A 285 12.43 -14.04 19.20
CA SER A 285 13.80 -13.50 19.16
C SER A 285 14.08 -12.84 17.80
N GLY A 286 14.50 -11.57 17.83
CA GLY A 286 14.74 -10.76 16.63
C GLY A 286 13.50 -10.17 15.97
N SER A 287 12.35 -10.14 16.65
CA SER A 287 11.17 -9.40 16.15
C SER A 287 11.30 -7.91 16.44
N ASP A 288 10.84 -7.09 15.51
CA ASP A 288 10.69 -5.65 15.71
C ASP A 288 9.57 -5.34 16.71
N ILE A 289 9.66 -4.17 17.35
CA ILE A 289 8.63 -3.60 18.20
C ILE A 289 7.92 -2.53 17.38
N ASP A 290 6.83 -2.93 16.73
CA ASP A 290 5.94 -2.02 16.00
C ASP A 290 5.03 -1.28 16.97
N SER A 291 4.94 0.03 16.81
CA SER A 291 4.14 0.89 17.68
C SER A 291 3.52 2.06 16.91
N ILE A 292 2.51 2.66 17.52
CA ILE A 292 1.75 3.80 17.00
C ILE A 292 1.70 4.88 18.07
N ALA A 293 2.19 6.07 17.75
CA ALA A 293 2.03 7.26 18.55
C ALA A 293 0.87 8.09 18.00
N ILE A 294 -0.08 8.44 18.87
CA ILE A 294 -1.13 9.40 18.58
C ILE A 294 -0.73 10.75 19.18
N VAL A 295 -0.72 11.78 18.34
CA VAL A 295 -0.37 13.16 18.73
C VAL A 295 -1.50 14.14 18.43
N ASP A 296 -1.39 15.36 18.93
CA ASP A 296 -2.31 16.44 18.60
C ASP A 296 -2.23 16.84 17.13
N GLU A 297 -1.03 17.12 16.64
CA GLU A 297 -0.69 17.51 15.28
C GLU A 297 0.67 16.92 14.92
N VAL A 298 0.85 16.55 13.65
CA VAL A 298 2.13 16.03 13.15
C VAL A 298 2.89 17.13 12.43
N ASP A 299 3.91 17.67 13.08
CA ASP A 299 4.86 18.65 12.53
C ASP A 299 6.32 18.15 12.61
N THR A 300 7.26 18.98 12.16
CA THR A 300 8.69 18.66 12.17
C THR A 300 9.25 18.45 13.57
N VAL A 301 8.71 19.15 14.59
CA VAL A 301 9.13 19.00 16.00
C VAL A 301 8.76 17.62 16.50
N VAL A 302 7.52 17.18 16.26
CA VAL A 302 7.07 15.83 16.62
C VAL A 302 7.85 14.79 15.85
N LEU A 303 7.98 14.93 14.53
CA LEU A 303 8.68 13.95 13.70
C LEU A 303 10.14 13.78 14.16
N GLU A 304 10.83 14.87 14.49
CA GLU A 304 12.20 14.81 15.00
C GLU A 304 12.29 14.16 16.39
N ALA A 305 11.34 14.44 17.27
CA ALA A 305 11.27 13.80 18.59
C ALA A 305 11.04 12.29 18.48
N ILE A 306 10.12 11.84 17.61
CA ILE A 306 9.88 10.43 17.33
C ILE A 306 11.15 9.78 16.76
N ARG A 307 11.78 10.41 15.76
CA ARG A 307 13.01 9.91 15.12
C ARG A 307 14.16 9.76 16.12
N SER A 308 14.38 10.80 16.93
CA SER A 308 15.39 10.81 17.99
C SER A 308 15.13 9.70 19.00
N THR A 309 13.87 9.49 19.38
CA THR A 309 13.48 8.38 20.27
C THR A 309 13.75 7.02 19.64
N GLN A 310 13.25 6.76 18.43
CA GLN A 310 13.49 5.50 17.71
C GLN A 310 14.98 5.17 17.60
N SER A 311 15.83 6.15 17.36
CA SER A 311 17.28 5.93 17.22
C SER A 311 17.97 5.42 18.49
N ARG A 312 17.34 5.59 19.67
CA ARG A 312 17.88 5.14 20.97
C ARG A 312 17.46 3.73 21.35
N PHE A 313 16.42 3.19 20.71
CA PHE A 313 15.88 1.88 21.02
C PHE A 313 16.04 0.95 19.83
N LYS A 314 16.81 -0.11 20.02
CA LYS A 314 17.02 -1.13 18.99
C LYS A 314 15.68 -1.78 18.62
N ASP A 315 15.47 -2.01 17.33
CA ASP A 315 14.32 -2.73 16.77
C ASP A 315 12.95 -2.02 17.02
N LEU A 316 12.95 -0.75 17.48
CA LEU A 316 11.74 0.04 17.69
C LEU A 316 11.32 0.77 16.40
N SER A 317 10.07 0.56 16.01
CA SER A 317 9.41 1.27 14.91
C SER A 317 8.18 2.01 15.44
N ILE A 318 8.11 3.33 15.23
CA ILE A 318 6.96 4.16 15.63
C ILE A 318 6.32 4.73 14.36
N SER A 319 5.05 4.39 14.14
CA SER A 319 4.19 5.13 13.20
C SER A 319 3.51 6.28 13.93
N VAL A 320 3.39 7.46 13.33
CA VAL A 320 2.80 8.63 13.99
C VAL A 320 1.55 9.13 13.25
N TYR A 321 0.48 9.35 14.00
CA TYR A 321 -0.81 9.81 13.49
C TYR A 321 -1.34 10.93 14.39
N SER A 322 -1.94 11.95 13.81
CA SER A 322 -2.77 12.93 14.52
C SER A 322 -4.22 12.44 14.63
N VAL A 323 -5.03 13.12 15.44
CA VAL A 323 -6.47 12.84 15.52
C VAL A 323 -7.14 12.97 14.14
N PRO A 324 -6.97 14.06 13.36
CA PRO A 324 -7.56 14.16 12.04
C PRO A 324 -7.07 13.09 11.07
N ASN A 325 -5.81 12.68 11.17
CA ASN A 325 -5.25 11.68 10.26
C ASN A 325 -5.79 10.26 10.52
N VAL A 326 -6.22 9.95 11.75
CA VAL A 326 -6.90 8.67 12.05
C VAL A 326 -8.25 8.55 11.32
N HIS A 327 -8.96 9.65 11.09
CA HIS A 327 -10.17 9.63 10.24
C HIS A 327 -9.88 9.16 8.81
N GLN A 328 -8.64 9.35 8.36
CA GLN A 328 -8.21 8.93 7.02
C GLN A 328 -7.76 7.48 6.97
N TYR A 329 -7.74 6.75 8.10
CA TYR A 329 -7.30 5.38 8.10
C TYR A 329 -8.21 4.53 7.20
N PRO A 330 -7.67 3.72 6.27
CA PRO A 330 -8.51 3.03 5.30
C PRO A 330 -9.36 1.93 5.96
N SER A 331 -10.68 1.95 5.75
CA SER A 331 -11.61 0.98 6.36
C SER A 331 -11.25 -0.47 6.07
N PHE A 332 -10.66 -0.73 4.90
CA PHE A 332 -10.22 -2.06 4.52
C PHE A 332 -8.96 -2.56 5.27
N ARG A 333 -8.33 -1.70 6.08
CA ARG A 333 -7.22 -2.04 7.00
C ARG A 333 -7.66 -2.01 8.48
N ALA A 334 -8.94 -1.78 8.76
CA ALA A 334 -9.51 -1.64 10.10
C ALA A 334 -9.14 -2.81 11.00
N TYR A 335 -9.31 -4.01 10.46
CA TYR A 335 -9.07 -5.26 11.16
C TYR A 335 -7.67 -5.34 11.79
N ALA A 336 -6.63 -4.95 11.04
CA ALA A 336 -5.26 -4.95 11.54
C ALA A 336 -5.05 -3.87 12.61
N LEU A 337 -5.64 -2.69 12.44
CA LEU A 337 -5.50 -1.59 13.38
C LEU A 337 -6.24 -1.85 14.70
N ILE A 338 -7.53 -2.19 14.67
CA ILE A 338 -8.35 -2.34 15.88
C ILE A 338 -7.89 -3.54 16.70
N ASN A 339 -7.81 -4.70 16.05
CA ASN A 339 -7.61 -5.97 16.76
C ASN A 339 -6.13 -6.36 16.86
N GLY A 340 -5.29 -5.75 16.02
CA GLY A 340 -3.84 -5.97 16.03
C GLY A 340 -3.07 -4.92 16.82
N THR A 341 -3.74 -4.06 17.60
CA THR A 341 -3.08 -3.09 18.48
C THR A 341 -3.43 -3.28 19.94
N LYS A 342 -2.55 -2.79 20.83
CA LYS A 342 -2.75 -2.75 22.28
C LYS A 342 -2.37 -1.38 22.80
N ARG A 343 -3.25 -0.75 23.59
CA ARG A 343 -3.01 0.60 24.10
C ARG A 343 -2.19 0.51 25.39
N VAL A 344 -0.99 1.08 25.38
CA VAL A 344 -0.07 1.01 26.52
C VAL A 344 0.16 2.38 27.20
N TYR A 345 -0.36 3.47 26.62
CA TYR A 345 -0.35 4.81 27.22
C TYR A 345 -1.51 5.68 26.71
N GLY A 346 -1.91 6.65 27.54
CA GLY A 346 -2.90 7.67 27.21
C GLY A 346 -4.35 7.21 27.36
N ASN A 347 -5.29 8.16 27.29
CA ASN A 347 -6.72 7.93 27.54
C ASN A 347 -7.58 7.94 26.26
N LEU A 348 -6.93 7.85 25.10
CA LEU A 348 -7.59 7.79 23.81
C LEU A 348 -7.58 6.36 23.28
N ALA A 349 -8.69 5.89 22.72
CA ALA A 349 -8.88 4.61 22.06
C ALA A 349 -9.12 4.81 20.56
N LEU A 350 -8.56 3.92 19.73
CA LEU A 350 -8.88 3.83 18.30
C LEU A 350 -10.21 3.09 18.13
N GLU A 351 -11.16 3.72 17.46
CA GLU A 351 -12.43 3.10 17.07
C GLU A 351 -12.55 3.14 15.54
N MET A 352 -12.97 2.02 14.95
CA MET A 352 -13.30 2.01 13.54
C MET A 352 -14.47 1.06 13.26
N LYS A 353 -15.48 1.57 12.54
CA LYS A 353 -16.69 0.78 12.22
C LYS A 353 -16.35 -0.24 11.12
N PRO A 354 -16.59 -1.55 11.36
CA PRO A 354 -16.38 -2.58 10.34
C PRO A 354 -17.27 -2.33 9.12
N SER A 355 -16.76 -2.65 7.93
CA SER A 355 -17.51 -2.58 6.69
C SER A 355 -17.16 -3.78 5.84
N LEU A 356 -18.09 -4.74 5.74
CA LEU A 356 -17.87 -5.98 4.98
C LEU A 356 -17.37 -5.70 3.55
N LYS A 357 -17.95 -4.69 2.89
CA LYS A 357 -17.53 -4.27 1.54
C LYS A 357 -16.08 -3.78 1.53
N SER A 358 -15.71 -2.93 2.49
CA SER A 358 -14.35 -2.41 2.60
C SER A 358 -13.35 -3.53 2.90
N ASP A 359 -13.67 -4.41 3.84
CA ASP A 359 -12.78 -5.51 4.23
C ASP A 359 -12.53 -6.47 3.05
N ILE A 360 -13.58 -6.77 2.24
CA ILE A 360 -13.44 -7.53 0.99
C ILE A 360 -12.51 -6.80 0.01
N TYR A 361 -12.69 -5.50 -0.20
CA TYR A 361 -11.79 -4.72 -1.05
C TYR A 361 -10.35 -4.71 -0.54
N GLY A 362 -10.13 -4.76 0.77
CA GLY A 362 -8.79 -4.89 1.34
C GLY A 362 -8.12 -6.20 1.00
N ILE A 363 -8.86 -7.30 1.13
CA ILE A 363 -8.40 -8.64 0.75
C ILE A 363 -8.09 -8.69 -0.75
N ILE A 364 -9.01 -8.20 -1.60
CA ILE A 364 -8.81 -8.17 -3.06
C ILE A 364 -7.57 -7.33 -3.43
N ASN A 365 -7.42 -6.14 -2.84
CA ASN A 365 -6.25 -5.29 -3.08
C ASN A 365 -4.93 -5.97 -2.68
N ASN A 366 -4.93 -6.72 -1.57
CA ASN A 366 -3.78 -7.51 -1.13
C ASN A 366 -3.45 -8.64 -2.10
N LEU A 367 -4.46 -9.38 -2.57
CA LEU A 367 -4.29 -10.45 -3.54
C LEU A 367 -3.73 -9.92 -4.87
N PHE A 368 -4.26 -8.80 -5.37
CA PHE A 368 -3.72 -8.14 -6.56
C PHE A 368 -2.30 -7.63 -6.32
N THR A 369 -2.00 -7.05 -5.17
CA THR A 369 -0.63 -6.62 -4.83
C THR A 369 0.36 -7.80 -4.88
N ILE A 370 -0.01 -8.94 -4.29
CA ILE A 370 0.78 -10.20 -4.33
C ILE A 370 0.98 -10.65 -5.77
N ARG A 371 -0.11 -10.71 -6.54
CA ARG A 371 -0.12 -11.14 -7.96
C ARG A 371 0.77 -10.26 -8.83
N GLN A 372 0.66 -8.94 -8.69
CA GLN A 372 1.44 -7.98 -9.45
C GLN A 372 2.93 -8.03 -9.13
N ILE A 373 3.30 -8.28 -7.86
CA ILE A 373 4.72 -8.45 -7.48
C ILE A 373 5.29 -9.75 -8.05
N ALA A 374 4.53 -10.85 -7.99
CA ALA A 374 4.95 -12.11 -8.58
C ALA A 374 5.12 -11.99 -10.11
N ARG A 375 4.16 -11.40 -10.82
CA ARG A 375 4.25 -11.17 -12.27
C ARG A 375 5.41 -10.27 -12.67
N SER A 376 5.62 -9.16 -11.95
CA SER A 376 6.78 -8.28 -12.17
C SER A 376 8.08 -9.08 -12.12
N TYR A 377 8.21 -10.02 -11.18
CA TYR A 377 9.37 -10.90 -11.08
C TYR A 377 9.48 -11.85 -12.28
N LEU A 378 8.38 -12.49 -12.70
CA LEU A 378 8.35 -13.39 -13.84
C LEU A 378 8.72 -12.72 -15.16
N VAL A 379 8.27 -11.48 -15.38
CA VAL A 379 8.51 -10.71 -16.62
C VAL A 379 9.92 -10.15 -16.65
N SER A 380 10.30 -9.40 -15.62
CA SER A 380 11.56 -8.65 -15.63
C SER A 380 12.77 -9.53 -15.31
N GLY A 381 12.64 -10.53 -14.44
CA GLY A 381 13.74 -11.41 -14.03
C GLY A 381 15.00 -10.72 -13.47
N THR A 382 15.02 -9.39 -13.34
CA THR A 382 16.23 -8.57 -13.12
C THR A 382 16.31 -7.96 -11.72
N TYR A 383 15.39 -8.27 -10.81
CA TYR A 383 15.41 -7.67 -9.47
C TYR A 383 16.33 -8.36 -8.45
N GLY A 384 17.39 -9.10 -8.82
CA GLY A 384 18.45 -9.56 -7.88
C GLY A 384 17.98 -9.97 -6.47
N HIS A 385 18.68 -9.51 -5.42
CA HIS A 385 18.27 -9.72 -4.02
C HIS A 385 16.96 -9.02 -3.61
N ARG A 386 16.50 -8.03 -4.37
CA ARG A 386 15.29 -7.24 -4.08
C ARG A 386 14.01 -7.99 -4.43
N ALA A 387 14.03 -8.81 -5.49
CA ALA A 387 12.97 -9.74 -5.82
C ALA A 387 12.66 -10.63 -4.62
N HIS A 388 13.71 -11.24 -4.04
CA HIS A 388 13.58 -12.10 -2.87
C HIS A 388 12.90 -11.40 -1.69
N TYR A 389 13.33 -10.18 -1.33
CA TYR A 389 12.74 -9.43 -0.23
C TYR A 389 11.25 -9.12 -0.47
N MET A 390 10.90 -8.63 -1.66
CA MET A 390 9.51 -8.32 -2.01
C MET A 390 8.63 -9.58 -2.02
N LEU A 391 9.16 -10.70 -2.52
CA LEU A 391 8.45 -11.98 -2.52
C LEU A 391 8.22 -12.50 -1.09
N GLY A 392 9.20 -12.42 -0.20
CA GLY A 392 9.03 -12.77 1.21
C GLY A 392 7.98 -11.91 1.91
N LEU A 393 7.93 -10.61 1.61
CA LEU A 393 6.87 -9.72 2.10
C LEU A 393 5.48 -10.12 1.59
N MET A 394 5.35 -10.51 0.33
CA MET A 394 4.07 -10.95 -0.24
C MET A 394 3.55 -12.21 0.45
N MET A 395 4.45 -13.14 0.77
CA MET A 395 4.07 -14.35 1.48
C MET A 395 3.60 -14.06 2.92
N LYS A 396 4.19 -13.04 3.59
CA LYS A 396 3.66 -12.53 4.87
C LYS A 396 2.31 -11.84 4.72
N LEU A 397 2.12 -11.12 3.60
CA LEU A 397 0.88 -10.43 3.29
C LEU A 397 -0.27 -11.42 3.06
N THR A 398 -0.01 -12.62 2.55
CA THR A 398 -1.01 -13.68 2.44
C THR A 398 -1.63 -14.05 3.80
N ASP A 399 -0.82 -14.15 4.86
CA ASP A 399 -1.33 -14.40 6.22
C ASP A 399 -2.08 -13.16 6.75
N HIS A 400 -1.37 -12.05 6.93
CA HIS A 400 -1.88 -10.89 7.67
C HIS A 400 -2.86 -10.02 6.89
N GLY A 401 -2.75 -9.99 5.56
CA GLY A 401 -3.58 -9.18 4.67
C GLY A 401 -4.73 -9.94 4.01
N CYS A 402 -4.68 -11.27 3.95
CA CYS A 402 -5.74 -12.06 3.31
C CYS A 402 -6.41 -13.03 4.29
N LEU A 403 -5.68 -14.05 4.78
CA LEU A 403 -6.29 -15.16 5.54
C LEU A 403 -6.89 -14.72 6.88
N ARG A 404 -6.16 -13.91 7.66
CA ARG A 404 -6.66 -13.41 8.95
C ARG A 404 -7.89 -12.53 8.82
N PRO A 405 -7.89 -11.47 7.99
CA PRO A 405 -9.09 -10.69 7.78
C PRO A 405 -10.24 -11.54 7.23
N LEU A 406 -9.99 -12.46 6.30
CA LEU A 406 -11.02 -13.36 5.79
C LEU A 406 -11.62 -14.25 6.90
N GLN A 407 -10.79 -14.80 7.79
CA GLN A 407 -11.27 -15.64 8.90
C GLN A 407 -12.13 -14.81 9.84
N THR A 408 -11.74 -13.57 10.12
CA THR A 408 -12.51 -12.70 11.00
C THR A 408 -13.83 -12.28 10.39
N LEU A 409 -13.87 -12.01 9.09
CA LEU A 409 -15.13 -11.76 8.40
C LEU A 409 -16.09 -12.95 8.51
N LYS A 410 -15.57 -14.18 8.45
CA LYS A 410 -16.40 -15.40 8.51
C LYS A 410 -16.78 -15.82 9.93
N SER A 411 -15.89 -15.64 10.90
CA SER A 411 -16.05 -16.16 12.26
C SER A 411 -16.42 -15.10 13.30
N GLY A 412 -16.21 -13.82 13.00
CA GLY A 412 -16.30 -12.72 13.97
C GLY A 412 -15.09 -12.60 14.91
N PHE A 413 -14.10 -13.50 14.82
CA PHE A 413 -12.95 -13.53 15.74
C PHE A 413 -11.63 -13.26 15.04
N TYR A 414 -10.77 -12.42 15.65
CA TYR A 414 -9.39 -12.17 15.20
C TYR A 414 -8.46 -13.31 15.65
N PRO A 415 -7.92 -14.16 14.75
CA PRO A 415 -6.84 -15.07 15.09
C PRO A 415 -5.57 -14.32 15.50
N THR A 416 -5.15 -14.46 16.76
CA THR A 416 -3.92 -13.82 17.29
C THR A 416 -2.66 -14.59 16.91
N LYS A 417 -2.78 -15.89 16.61
CA LYS A 417 -1.65 -16.78 16.26
C LYS A 417 -1.80 -17.34 14.86
N LYS A 418 -0.68 -17.62 14.19
CA LYS A 418 -0.67 -18.26 12.86
C LYS A 418 -1.30 -19.66 12.89
N THR A 419 -1.06 -20.43 13.95
CA THR A 419 -1.62 -21.78 14.10
C THR A 419 -3.14 -21.80 14.08
N GLN A 420 -3.80 -20.76 14.62
CA GLN A 420 -5.27 -20.64 14.59
C GLN A 420 -5.80 -20.44 13.17
N VAL A 421 -5.08 -19.69 12.34
CA VAL A 421 -5.42 -19.49 10.92
C VAL A 421 -5.30 -20.80 10.14
N LEU A 422 -4.20 -21.52 10.37
CA LEU A 422 -3.92 -22.78 9.70
C LEU A 422 -4.91 -23.87 10.09
N GLU A 423 -5.32 -23.92 11.35
CA GLU A 423 -6.37 -24.85 11.83
C GLU A 423 -7.70 -24.54 11.16
N TYR A 424 -8.11 -23.27 11.15
CA TYR A 424 -9.42 -22.85 10.63
C TYR A 424 -9.62 -23.20 9.16
N TYR A 425 -8.55 -23.17 8.37
CA TYR A 425 -8.61 -23.47 6.95
C TYR A 425 -8.08 -24.85 6.56
N ARG A 426 -7.71 -25.72 7.50
CA ARG A 426 -7.02 -27.00 7.21
C ARG A 426 -7.69 -27.81 6.10
N ASP A 427 -9.01 -27.91 6.14
CA ASP A 427 -9.81 -28.75 5.23
C ASP A 427 -10.38 -27.95 4.04
N ASN A 428 -9.89 -26.72 3.83
CA ASN A 428 -10.36 -25.87 2.75
C ASN A 428 -9.57 -26.13 1.47
N GLU A 429 -10.11 -26.98 0.60
CA GLU A 429 -9.49 -27.38 -0.67
C GLU A 429 -9.03 -26.18 -1.52
N ILE A 430 -9.81 -25.09 -1.52
CA ILE A 430 -9.54 -23.87 -2.29
C ILE A 430 -8.31 -23.11 -1.76
N LEU A 431 -8.09 -23.13 -0.45
CA LEU A 431 -7.01 -22.38 0.19
C LEU A 431 -5.76 -23.23 0.43
N THR A 432 -5.77 -24.51 0.04
CA THR A 432 -4.70 -25.48 0.31
C THR A 432 -3.31 -24.97 -0.06
N ASP A 433 -3.15 -24.37 -1.24
CA ASP A 433 -1.85 -23.86 -1.69
C ASP A 433 -1.39 -22.67 -0.85
N ILE A 434 -2.27 -21.69 -0.65
CA ILE A 434 -2.04 -20.54 0.23
C ILE A 434 -1.68 -20.98 1.66
N ILE A 435 -2.33 -22.02 2.19
CA ILE A 435 -2.07 -22.59 3.51
C ILE A 435 -0.69 -23.25 3.54
N LYS A 436 -0.37 -24.09 2.55
CA LYS A 436 0.93 -24.76 2.43
C LYS A 436 2.08 -23.76 2.39
N TYR A 437 1.90 -22.67 1.65
CA TYR A 437 2.85 -21.56 1.59
C TYR A 437 2.98 -20.83 2.93
N THR A 438 1.84 -20.51 3.54
CA THR A 438 1.81 -19.86 4.84
C THR A 438 2.52 -20.72 5.86
N GLN A 439 2.26 -22.03 5.94
CA GLN A 439 2.90 -22.98 6.86
C GLN A 439 4.42 -22.93 6.77
N ASN A 440 4.99 -23.11 5.58
CA ASN A 440 6.43 -23.31 5.37
C ASN A 440 7.18 -22.03 4.93
N LEU A 441 6.66 -20.85 5.30
CA LEU A 441 7.14 -19.53 4.87
C LEU A 441 8.68 -19.40 4.82
N LYS A 442 9.39 -19.73 5.92
CA LYS A 442 10.85 -19.59 6.01
C LYS A 442 11.61 -20.54 5.07
N GLU A 443 11.11 -21.76 4.92
CA GLU A 443 11.71 -22.76 4.03
C GLU A 443 11.54 -22.36 2.57
N TYR A 444 10.35 -21.86 2.22
CA TYR A 444 10.08 -21.30 0.89
C TYR A 444 10.93 -20.06 0.63
N GLU A 445 11.04 -19.11 1.56
CA GLU A 445 11.91 -17.93 1.41
C GLU A 445 13.36 -18.34 1.11
N ASN A 446 13.90 -19.31 1.84
CA ASN A 446 15.26 -19.82 1.61
C ASN A 446 15.40 -20.54 0.27
N THR A 447 14.42 -21.35 -0.10
CA THR A 447 14.41 -22.08 -1.37
C THR A 447 14.32 -21.12 -2.55
N LEU A 448 13.41 -20.14 -2.49
CA LEU A 448 13.28 -19.06 -3.46
C LEU A 448 14.59 -18.30 -3.62
N LYS A 449 15.25 -17.94 -2.52
CA LYS A 449 16.56 -17.28 -2.53
C LYS A 449 17.61 -18.09 -3.27
N GLN A 450 17.71 -19.40 -2.98
CA GLN A 450 18.69 -20.26 -3.66
C GLN A 450 18.39 -20.38 -5.15
N LYS A 451 17.12 -20.62 -5.52
CA LYS A 451 16.68 -20.70 -6.92
C LYS A 451 16.94 -19.41 -7.69
N LEU A 452 16.71 -18.26 -7.05
CA LEU A 452 17.03 -16.94 -7.57
C LEU A 452 18.52 -16.77 -7.85
N LEU A 453 19.38 -17.19 -6.91
CA LEU A 453 20.83 -17.06 -7.02
C LEU A 453 21.41 -17.93 -8.14
N ILE A 454 20.80 -19.09 -8.42
CA ILE A 454 21.26 -20.01 -9.48
C ILE A 454 20.51 -19.81 -10.81
N GLY A 455 19.56 -18.87 -10.89
CA GLY A 455 18.82 -18.57 -12.12
C GLY A 455 17.78 -19.60 -12.54
N SER A 456 17.29 -20.45 -11.63
CA SER A 456 16.28 -21.48 -11.94
C SER A 456 14.87 -20.86 -12.08
N ARG A 457 14.53 -20.38 -13.28
CA ARG A 457 13.29 -19.63 -13.55
C ARG A 457 12.03 -20.50 -13.66
N THR A 458 12.12 -21.68 -14.29
CA THR A 458 10.95 -22.55 -14.55
C THR A 458 10.28 -23.08 -13.28
N GLU A 459 11.04 -23.45 -12.26
CA GLU A 459 10.46 -23.92 -11.01
C GLU A 459 9.88 -22.77 -10.16
N LEU A 460 10.44 -21.57 -10.30
CA LEU A 460 9.89 -20.34 -9.72
C LEU A 460 8.58 -19.97 -10.41
N GLU A 461 8.53 -20.07 -11.74
CA GLU A 461 7.31 -19.89 -12.54
C GLU A 461 6.18 -20.81 -12.04
N ASN A 462 6.41 -22.12 -11.96
CA ASN A 462 5.40 -23.06 -11.49
C ASN A 462 4.89 -22.75 -10.08
N LEU A 463 5.82 -22.41 -9.17
CA LEU A 463 5.48 -22.01 -7.80
C LEU A 463 4.63 -20.73 -7.77
N PHE A 464 4.95 -19.75 -8.61
CA PHE A 464 4.19 -18.51 -8.67
C PHE A 464 2.85 -18.69 -9.37
N TYR A 465 2.75 -19.49 -10.42
CA TYR A 465 1.45 -19.82 -11.02
C TYR A 465 0.49 -20.39 -9.99
N SER A 466 0.91 -21.36 -9.17
CA SER A 466 0.05 -21.90 -8.11
C SER A 466 -0.40 -20.85 -7.08
N LEU A 467 0.48 -19.90 -6.72
CA LEU A 467 0.11 -18.78 -5.83
C LEU A 467 -0.84 -17.78 -6.53
N LEU A 468 -0.64 -17.53 -7.82
CA LEU A 468 -1.45 -16.66 -8.65
C LEU A 468 -2.86 -17.23 -8.84
N ASP A 469 -2.96 -18.52 -9.18
CA ASP A 469 -4.22 -19.24 -9.36
C ASP A 469 -5.00 -19.29 -8.05
N ALA A 470 -4.34 -19.54 -6.92
CA ALA A 470 -5.00 -19.51 -5.62
C ALA A 470 -5.52 -18.10 -5.26
N CYS A 471 -4.80 -17.04 -5.63
CA CYS A 471 -5.28 -15.67 -5.43
C CYS A 471 -6.47 -15.34 -6.33
N GLU A 472 -6.47 -15.82 -7.57
CA GLU A 472 -7.56 -15.65 -8.54
C GLU A 472 -8.83 -16.39 -8.09
N ILE A 473 -8.72 -17.66 -7.68
CA ILE A 473 -9.87 -18.44 -7.17
C ILE A 473 -10.47 -17.76 -5.93
N VAL A 474 -9.63 -17.21 -5.05
CA VAL A 474 -10.10 -16.47 -3.87
C VAL A 474 -10.76 -15.15 -4.28
N ALA A 475 -10.18 -14.40 -5.21
CA ALA A 475 -10.74 -13.14 -5.69
C ALA A 475 -12.06 -13.33 -6.45
N GLU A 476 -12.13 -14.30 -7.37
CA GLU A 476 -13.34 -14.68 -8.11
C GLU A 476 -14.47 -15.07 -7.17
N ARG A 477 -14.20 -15.94 -6.19
CA ARG A 477 -15.23 -16.36 -5.22
C ARG A 477 -15.63 -15.25 -4.26
N LEU A 478 -14.72 -14.33 -3.90
CA LEU A 478 -15.07 -13.14 -3.10
C LEU A 478 -15.87 -12.11 -3.92
N ASN A 479 -15.62 -12.01 -5.23
CA ASN A 479 -16.45 -11.22 -6.16
C ASN A 479 -17.83 -11.86 -6.36
N MET A 480 -17.94 -13.18 -6.40
CA MET A 480 -19.25 -13.86 -6.43
C MET A 480 -20.09 -13.51 -5.19
N VAL A 481 -19.48 -13.33 -4.02
CA VAL A 481 -20.19 -12.87 -2.80
C VAL A 481 -20.68 -11.43 -2.92
N GLN A 482 -20.04 -10.57 -3.72
CA GLN A 482 -20.58 -9.22 -4.02
C GLN A 482 -21.75 -9.27 -4.99
N VAL A 483 -21.70 -10.12 -6.01
CA VAL A 483 -22.77 -10.27 -7.01
C VAL A 483 -24.02 -10.91 -6.39
N GLU A 484 -23.86 -11.95 -5.57
CA GLU A 484 -24.99 -12.62 -4.90
C GLU A 484 -25.71 -11.72 -3.89
N LYS A 485 -24.99 -10.80 -3.21
CA LYS A 485 -25.60 -9.87 -2.25
C LYS A 485 -26.17 -8.59 -2.85
N SER A 486 -25.84 -8.27 -4.10
CA SER A 486 -26.54 -7.21 -4.86
C SER A 486 -27.84 -7.68 -5.51
N ILE A 487 -28.14 -8.98 -5.41
CA ILE A 487 -29.34 -9.64 -5.96
C ILE A 487 -30.28 -10.13 -4.85
N SER A 488 -29.89 -9.99 -3.57
CA SER A 488 -30.71 -10.26 -2.37
C SER A 488 -31.11 -8.98 -1.67
#